data_AF-A0A356A0E5-F1
#
_entry.id   AF-A0A356A0E5-F1
#
_cell.length_a   1.000
_cell.length_b   1.000
_cell.length_c   1.000
_cell.angle_alpha   90.00
_cell.angle_beta   90.00
_cell.angle_gamma   90.00
#
_symmetry.space_group_name_H-M   'P 1'
#
loop_
_entity.id
_entity.type
_entity.pdbx_description
1 polymer ?
#
loop_
_entity_poly.entity_id
_entity_poly.type
_entity_poly.pdbx_seq_one_letter_code
_entity_poly.pdbx_strand_id
1 'polypeptide(L)'
;AQICVSRAVLLASSELAEQFGKPACHDGSFQDLLVVAMGKLGGQELNVSSDIDLVFVYDEDGRTWSEKGQRAVSNREFFERLARRVIALIHSPDETGFVFRVDCRLRPYGEDGPIVVSSDMLEEYLSRQGRDWERFAWLKARVVNTPVFSEPQAFSQTVDSFYRLIRPFVYRRYVDFGVLNALSRVHAMIRSETVHRELGRGAGINVKLGRGGIREIEFIVQTFQVMRGGRDRRLQGRQTLPMLEMLSEIGYLDKCTTTQLRNGYIFLRNIEHALQYVDDKQTHFLADNPIAYERIGAMLGLTAGELKTRLDTTRAFVSGVFDSIFRTQEVSLERDGWPVGWRIGDKTSCERLSEKLRALGFSDASNFATRIVRDLSGRVLTASDTARDCFTLFVMTLAENVHPWAQSFGLSQEGDTLFERYLGLLEVIAGRPTYVMLLNQSPAAAKRVARILISSRWASNFLYEHPILLDELVGTQEQIGTETSLAIWEAWQKEVSKRLAEVRQDTETLLNVLRDATHSALFRLLVSDLQGVFPVERTADHLSAL
;
A
#
# COMPACT_ATOMS: atom_id res chain seq x y z
N ALA A 1 -13.63 -18.73 -15.53
CA ALA A 1 -13.57 -17.26 -15.63
C ALA A 1 -12.67 -16.78 -16.77
N GLN A 2 -11.34 -16.84 -16.67
CA GLN A 2 -10.42 -16.31 -17.70
C GLN A 2 -10.71 -16.81 -19.12
N ILE A 3 -10.87 -18.13 -19.30
CA ILE A 3 -11.19 -18.74 -20.60
C ILE A 3 -12.50 -18.17 -21.16
N CYS A 4 -13.54 -18.04 -20.32
CA CYS A 4 -14.83 -17.50 -20.72
C CYS A 4 -14.72 -16.03 -21.17
N VAL A 5 -13.96 -15.21 -20.44
CA VAL A 5 -13.70 -13.81 -20.80
C VAL A 5 -13.00 -13.73 -22.15
N SER A 6 -11.92 -14.49 -22.34
CA SER A 6 -11.16 -14.48 -23.60
C SER A 6 -12.03 -14.94 -24.78
N ARG A 7 -12.90 -15.94 -24.57
CA ARG A 7 -13.81 -16.43 -25.59
C ARG A 7 -14.90 -15.41 -25.93
N ALA A 8 -15.46 -14.74 -24.93
CA ALA A 8 -16.45 -13.67 -25.14
C ALA A 8 -15.85 -12.51 -25.93
N VAL A 9 -14.61 -12.09 -25.61
CA VAL A 9 -13.88 -11.06 -26.35
C VAL A 9 -13.70 -11.47 -27.81
N LEU A 10 -13.23 -12.69 -28.08
CA LEU A 10 -13.03 -13.18 -29.45
C LEU A 10 -14.33 -13.16 -30.27
N LEU A 11 -15.42 -13.70 -29.72
CA LEU A 11 -16.71 -13.78 -30.41
C LEU A 11 -17.27 -12.38 -30.70
N ALA A 12 -17.34 -11.52 -29.68
CA ALA A 12 -17.89 -10.18 -29.80
C ALA A 12 -17.04 -9.27 -30.71
N SER A 13 -15.70 -9.41 -30.67
CA SER A 13 -14.80 -8.64 -31.53
C SER A 13 -14.97 -9.01 -33.00
N SER A 14 -15.11 -10.32 -33.29
CA SER A 14 -15.31 -10.80 -34.66
C SER A 14 -16.65 -10.30 -35.23
N GLU A 15 -17.74 -10.41 -34.45
CA GLU A 15 -19.08 -9.92 -34.84
C GLU A 15 -19.08 -8.41 -35.12
N LEU A 16 -18.43 -7.61 -34.27
CA LEU A 16 -18.37 -6.16 -34.46
C LEU A 16 -17.46 -5.77 -35.63
N ALA A 17 -16.37 -6.51 -35.86
CA ALA A 17 -15.45 -6.23 -36.95
C ALA A 17 -16.09 -6.43 -38.33
N GLU A 18 -17.06 -7.34 -38.46
CA GLU A 18 -17.84 -7.51 -39.70
C GLU A 18 -18.63 -6.24 -40.07
N GLN A 19 -19.14 -5.50 -39.08
CA GLN A 19 -19.96 -4.31 -39.30
C GLN A 19 -19.14 -3.02 -39.37
N PHE A 20 -18.13 -2.90 -38.52
CA PHE A 20 -17.43 -1.64 -38.29
C PHE A 20 -15.97 -1.64 -38.78
N GLY A 21 -15.44 -2.79 -39.20
CA GLY A 21 -14.00 -2.92 -39.46
C GLY A 21 -13.19 -3.08 -38.17
N LYS A 22 -11.87 -3.05 -38.28
CA LYS A 22 -10.94 -3.35 -37.17
C LYS A 22 -10.37 -2.08 -36.53
N PRO A 23 -10.34 -1.95 -35.19
CA PRO A 23 -9.71 -0.80 -34.54
C PRO A 23 -8.24 -0.67 -34.94
N ALA A 24 -7.85 0.50 -35.43
CA ALA A 24 -6.49 0.78 -35.88
C ALA A 24 -5.83 1.86 -35.01
N CYS A 25 -4.53 1.69 -34.83
CA CYS A 25 -3.61 2.67 -34.29
C CYS A 25 -3.25 3.74 -35.34
N HIS A 26 -2.65 4.84 -34.90
CA HIS A 26 -2.13 5.93 -35.71
C HIS A 26 -1.06 5.49 -36.70
N ASP A 27 -0.30 4.45 -36.36
CA ASP A 27 0.71 3.83 -37.24
C ASP A 27 0.12 2.83 -38.24
N GLY A 28 -1.20 2.61 -38.21
CA GLY A 28 -1.92 1.68 -39.06
C GLY A 28 -1.95 0.23 -38.58
N SER A 29 -1.28 -0.09 -37.46
CA SER A 29 -1.41 -1.40 -36.82
C SER A 29 -2.80 -1.59 -36.19
N PHE A 30 -3.23 -2.82 -35.96
CA PHE A 30 -4.50 -3.08 -35.26
C PHE A 30 -4.28 -3.19 -33.76
N GLN A 31 -5.25 -2.70 -32.98
CA GLN A 31 -5.25 -2.79 -31.53
C GLN A 31 -6.41 -3.63 -31.00
N ASP A 32 -6.15 -4.27 -29.87
CA ASP A 32 -7.09 -5.12 -29.16
C ASP A 32 -7.66 -4.46 -27.91
N LEU A 33 -8.79 -4.97 -27.46
CA LEU A 33 -9.31 -4.68 -26.13
C LEU A 33 -8.46 -5.39 -25.08
N LEU A 34 -8.03 -4.68 -24.04
CA LEU A 34 -7.51 -5.26 -22.82
C LEU A 34 -8.64 -5.41 -21.80
N VAL A 35 -8.91 -6.65 -21.38
CA VAL A 35 -9.79 -6.95 -20.26
C VAL A 35 -8.93 -7.20 -19.03
N VAL A 36 -8.97 -6.25 -18.10
CA VAL A 36 -8.21 -6.27 -16.85
C VAL A 36 -9.09 -6.87 -15.76
N ALA A 37 -8.75 -8.05 -15.30
CA ALA A 37 -9.35 -8.62 -14.12
C ALA A 37 -8.79 -7.97 -12.85
N MET A 38 -9.70 -7.59 -11.96
CA MET A 38 -9.39 -6.99 -10.67
C MET A 38 -9.65 -7.99 -9.53
N GLY A 39 -9.36 -7.56 -8.30
CA GLY A 39 -9.74 -8.29 -7.09
C GLY A 39 -9.30 -9.76 -7.10
N LYS A 40 -10.24 -10.65 -6.80
CA LYS A 40 -9.97 -12.10 -6.68
C LYS A 40 -9.63 -12.76 -8.01
N LEU A 41 -10.24 -12.35 -9.14
CA LEU A 41 -9.90 -12.92 -10.45
C LEU A 41 -8.49 -12.50 -10.89
N GLY A 42 -8.15 -11.23 -10.70
CA GLY A 42 -6.83 -10.69 -10.99
C GLY A 42 -5.75 -11.34 -10.13
N GLY A 43 -6.06 -11.52 -8.83
CA GLY A 43 -5.24 -12.23 -7.85
C GLY A 43 -5.16 -13.74 -8.03
N GLN A 44 -5.91 -14.37 -8.95
CA GLN A 44 -6.03 -15.84 -9.08
C GLN A 44 -6.53 -16.54 -7.81
N GLU A 45 -7.43 -15.87 -7.09
CA GLU A 45 -7.98 -16.27 -5.80
C GLU A 45 -9.52 -16.23 -5.86
N LEU A 46 -10.10 -16.60 -7.01
CA LEU A 46 -11.55 -16.56 -7.23
C LEU A 46 -12.29 -17.49 -6.26
N ASN A 47 -13.51 -17.14 -5.85
CA ASN A 47 -14.36 -18.09 -5.16
C ASN A 47 -15.27 -18.83 -6.13
N VAL A 48 -15.99 -19.80 -5.57
CA VAL A 48 -17.03 -20.57 -6.25
C VAL A 48 -18.15 -19.67 -6.75
N SER A 49 -18.74 -18.86 -5.87
CA SER A 49 -19.83 -17.95 -6.20
C SER A 49 -19.36 -16.50 -5.97
N SER A 50 -18.65 -15.97 -6.96
CA SER A 50 -18.14 -14.60 -6.96
C SER A 50 -18.40 -13.89 -8.27
N ASP A 51 -18.64 -12.59 -8.16
CA ASP A 51 -18.60 -11.71 -9.30
C ASP A 51 -17.16 -11.65 -9.85
N ILE A 52 -17.02 -11.40 -11.14
CA ILE A 52 -15.74 -11.10 -11.77
C ILE A 52 -15.63 -9.58 -11.97
N ASP A 53 -14.67 -8.99 -11.26
CA ASP A 53 -14.39 -7.56 -11.37
C ASP A 53 -13.55 -7.29 -12.62
N LEU A 54 -14.10 -6.54 -13.59
CA LEU A 54 -13.45 -6.26 -14.88
C LEU A 54 -13.32 -4.75 -15.13
N VAL A 55 -12.18 -4.35 -15.68
CA VAL A 55 -11.95 -3.01 -16.26
C VAL A 55 -11.54 -3.19 -17.70
N PHE A 56 -12.10 -2.39 -18.59
CA PHE A 56 -11.86 -2.46 -20.03
C PHE A 56 -10.98 -1.28 -20.45
N VAL A 57 -9.86 -1.60 -21.11
CA VAL A 57 -8.87 -0.61 -21.55
C VAL A 57 -8.54 -0.87 -23.02
N TYR A 58 -8.34 0.17 -23.82
CA TYR A 58 -7.76 0.08 -25.16
C TYR A 58 -6.58 1.04 -25.24
N ASP A 59 -5.72 0.86 -26.25
CA ASP A 59 -4.43 1.54 -26.29
C ASP A 59 -4.60 3.04 -26.57
N GLU A 60 -5.07 3.37 -27.78
CA GLU A 60 -5.15 4.75 -28.24
C GLU A 60 -6.42 5.05 -29.04
N ASP A 61 -6.82 6.32 -28.99
CA ASP A 61 -7.92 6.84 -29.78
C ASP A 61 -7.62 6.77 -31.28
N GLY A 62 -8.67 6.77 -32.09
CA GLY A 62 -8.52 6.58 -33.53
C GLY A 62 -9.82 6.17 -34.18
N ARG A 63 -9.72 5.49 -35.32
CA ARG A 63 -10.86 4.97 -36.06
C ARG A 63 -10.60 3.54 -36.49
N THR A 64 -11.70 2.82 -36.63
CA THR A 64 -11.71 1.52 -37.28
C THR A 64 -11.29 1.64 -38.75
N TRP A 65 -10.41 0.73 -39.18
CA TRP A 65 -10.10 0.48 -40.58
C TRP A 65 -11.22 -0.39 -41.16
N SER A 66 -12.00 0.20 -42.07
CA SER A 66 -13.22 -0.40 -42.63
C SER A 66 -13.08 -0.63 -44.13
N GLU A 67 -13.56 -1.78 -44.60
CA GLU A 67 -13.65 -2.10 -46.03
C GLU A 67 -15.01 -1.69 -46.64
N LYS A 68 -15.17 -1.88 -47.95
CA LYS A 68 -16.39 -1.52 -48.68
C LYS A 68 -17.59 -2.31 -48.14
N GLY A 69 -18.56 -1.60 -47.56
CA GLY A 69 -19.76 -2.18 -46.92
C GLY A 69 -19.75 -2.10 -45.40
N GLN A 70 -18.62 -1.72 -44.79
CA GLN A 70 -18.49 -1.50 -43.35
C GLN A 70 -18.59 -0.02 -42.99
N ARG A 71 -19.01 0.28 -41.76
CA ARG A 71 -19.14 1.65 -41.25
C ARG A 71 -17.97 2.00 -40.34
N ALA A 72 -17.12 2.94 -40.75
CA ALA A 72 -16.03 3.44 -39.90
C ALA A 72 -16.56 4.23 -38.69
N VAL A 73 -16.26 3.75 -37.50
CA VAL A 73 -16.55 4.38 -36.19
C VAL A 73 -15.24 4.71 -35.45
N SER A 74 -15.31 5.53 -34.39
CA SER A 74 -14.15 5.77 -33.52
C SER A 74 -13.77 4.51 -32.75
N ASN A 75 -12.50 4.38 -32.37
CA ASN A 75 -12.02 3.27 -31.54
C ASN A 75 -12.79 3.22 -30.21
N ARG A 76 -13.01 4.38 -29.57
CA ARG A 76 -13.86 4.49 -28.39
C ARG A 76 -15.25 3.89 -28.61
N GLU A 77 -15.95 4.26 -29.68
CA GLU A 77 -17.29 3.72 -29.97
C GLU A 77 -17.25 2.20 -30.19
N PHE A 78 -16.26 1.70 -30.93
CA PHE A 78 -16.09 0.27 -31.16
C PHE A 78 -15.87 -0.49 -29.84
N PHE A 79 -14.93 -0.03 -29.01
CA PHE A 79 -14.58 -0.70 -27.77
C PHE A 79 -15.67 -0.54 -26.69
N GLU A 80 -16.44 0.54 -26.68
CA GLU A 80 -17.62 0.68 -25.81
C GLU A 80 -18.69 -0.37 -26.16
N ARG A 81 -18.95 -0.57 -27.46
CA ARG A 81 -19.86 -1.63 -27.94
C ARG A 81 -19.32 -3.02 -27.60
N LEU A 82 -18.02 -3.24 -27.80
CA LEU A 82 -17.37 -4.51 -27.50
C LEU A 82 -17.44 -4.85 -26.02
N ALA A 83 -17.09 -3.92 -25.13
CA ALA A 83 -17.15 -4.12 -23.69
C ALA A 83 -18.57 -4.48 -23.24
N ARG A 84 -19.59 -3.76 -23.72
CA ARG A 84 -21.01 -4.06 -23.43
C ARG A 84 -21.42 -5.44 -23.93
N ARG A 85 -20.98 -5.84 -25.12
CA ARG A 85 -21.27 -7.17 -25.69
C ARG A 85 -20.59 -8.29 -24.90
N VAL A 86 -19.34 -8.09 -24.49
CA VAL A 86 -18.59 -9.02 -23.62
C VAL A 86 -19.31 -9.18 -22.28
N ILE A 87 -19.73 -8.08 -21.64
CA ILE A 87 -20.51 -8.13 -20.40
C ILE A 87 -21.80 -8.92 -20.62
N ALA A 88 -22.56 -8.63 -21.68
CA ALA A 88 -23.82 -9.33 -21.96
C ALA A 88 -23.62 -10.84 -22.16
N LEU A 89 -22.60 -11.24 -22.93
CA LEU A 89 -22.29 -12.67 -23.16
C LEU A 89 -21.94 -13.45 -21.89
N ILE A 90 -21.45 -12.76 -20.85
CA ILE A 90 -21.02 -13.40 -19.60
C ILE A 90 -22.11 -13.30 -18.52
N HIS A 91 -22.79 -12.16 -18.44
CA HIS A 91 -23.66 -11.78 -17.34
C HIS A 91 -25.14 -12.04 -17.59
N SER A 92 -25.59 -11.93 -18.83
CA SER A 92 -27.02 -12.02 -19.14
C SER A 92 -27.52 -13.46 -18.91
N PRO A 93 -28.61 -13.63 -18.14
CA PRO A 93 -29.19 -14.95 -17.94
C PRO A 93 -29.92 -15.43 -19.20
N ASP A 94 -29.77 -16.71 -19.51
CA ASP A 94 -30.55 -17.47 -20.50
C ASP A 94 -31.23 -18.69 -19.86
N GLU A 95 -31.75 -19.61 -20.67
CA GLU A 95 -32.41 -20.84 -20.20
C GLU A 95 -31.51 -21.75 -19.35
N THR A 96 -30.18 -21.62 -19.49
CA THR A 96 -29.15 -22.36 -18.76
C THR A 96 -28.57 -21.58 -17.58
N GLY A 97 -29.02 -20.35 -17.35
CA GLY A 97 -28.50 -19.46 -16.31
C GLY A 97 -27.56 -18.41 -16.89
N PHE A 98 -26.50 -18.05 -16.16
CA PHE A 98 -25.49 -17.08 -16.59
C PHE A 98 -24.09 -17.67 -16.40
N VAL A 99 -23.07 -17.12 -17.08
CA VAL A 99 -21.70 -17.62 -16.97
C VAL A 99 -21.02 -17.09 -15.69
N PHE A 100 -20.96 -15.76 -15.54
CA PHE A 100 -20.50 -15.11 -14.32
C PHE A 100 -21.26 -13.80 -14.09
N ARG A 101 -21.43 -13.43 -12.83
CA ARG A 101 -21.78 -12.05 -12.50
C ARG A 101 -20.60 -11.13 -12.80
N VAL A 102 -20.82 -10.01 -13.47
CA VAL A 102 -19.74 -9.09 -13.86
C VAL A 102 -19.90 -7.78 -13.10
N ASP A 103 -18.83 -7.34 -12.44
CA ASP A 103 -18.76 -6.04 -11.77
C ASP A 103 -17.73 -5.15 -12.46
N CYS A 104 -18.12 -3.93 -12.82
CA CYS A 104 -17.25 -2.96 -13.49
C CYS A 104 -17.03 -1.68 -12.65
N ARG A 105 -17.37 -1.68 -11.35
CA ARG A 105 -17.34 -0.49 -10.49
C ARG A 105 -15.94 -0.02 -10.11
N LEU A 106 -14.92 -0.86 -10.33
CA LEU A 106 -13.51 -0.52 -10.09
C LEU A 106 -12.84 0.22 -11.26
N ARG A 107 -13.59 0.55 -12.32
CA ARG A 107 -13.08 1.35 -13.44
C ARG A 107 -12.93 2.83 -13.03
N PRO A 108 -12.10 3.62 -13.75
CA PRO A 108 -12.00 5.06 -13.52
C PRO A 108 -13.37 5.75 -13.46
N TYR A 109 -13.54 6.63 -12.48
CA TYR A 109 -14.81 7.33 -12.17
C TYR A 109 -15.97 6.44 -11.72
N GLY A 110 -15.75 5.14 -11.47
CA GLY A 110 -16.77 4.24 -10.94
C GLY A 110 -17.97 4.07 -11.89
N GLU A 111 -19.19 4.08 -11.34
CA GLU A 111 -20.43 3.89 -12.11
C GLU A 111 -20.71 5.02 -13.11
N ASP A 112 -20.26 6.24 -12.82
CA ASP A 112 -20.45 7.41 -13.67
C ASP A 112 -19.41 7.48 -14.81
N GLY A 113 -18.38 6.64 -14.75
CA GLY A 113 -17.31 6.58 -15.74
C GLY A 113 -17.69 5.84 -17.02
N PRO A 114 -16.97 6.10 -18.13
CA PRO A 114 -17.14 5.34 -19.36
C PRO A 114 -16.84 3.86 -19.10
N ILE A 115 -17.52 2.97 -19.83
CA ILE A 115 -17.38 1.52 -19.63
C ILE A 115 -15.99 1.01 -20.06
N VAL A 116 -15.35 1.71 -20.99
CA VAL A 116 -14.00 1.48 -21.47
C VAL A 116 -13.23 2.80 -21.44
N VAL A 117 -11.94 2.74 -21.12
CA VAL A 117 -11.03 3.90 -21.10
C VAL A 117 -9.84 3.67 -22.04
N SER A 118 -9.30 4.73 -22.64
CA SER A 118 -8.00 4.66 -23.32
C SER A 118 -6.87 4.58 -22.30
N SER A 119 -5.67 4.17 -22.73
CA SER A 119 -4.46 4.25 -21.90
C SER A 119 -4.25 5.67 -21.39
N ASP A 120 -4.33 6.68 -22.26
CA ASP A 120 -4.15 8.10 -21.89
C ASP A 120 -5.14 8.56 -20.80
N MET A 121 -6.42 8.21 -20.93
CA MET A 121 -7.44 8.56 -19.93
C MET A 121 -7.17 7.86 -18.60
N LEU A 122 -6.72 6.61 -18.63
CA LEU A 122 -6.36 5.87 -17.44
C LEU A 122 -5.14 6.51 -16.74
N GLU A 123 -4.12 6.90 -17.49
CA GLU A 123 -2.93 7.58 -16.95
C GLU A 123 -3.30 8.91 -16.29
N GLU A 124 -4.09 9.74 -16.96
CA GLU A 124 -4.55 11.01 -16.41
C GLU A 124 -5.36 10.81 -15.12
N TYR A 125 -6.28 9.82 -15.12
CA TYR A 125 -7.08 9.52 -13.95
C TYR A 125 -6.24 9.07 -12.76
N LEU A 126 -5.38 8.06 -12.95
CA LEU A 126 -4.58 7.49 -11.87
C LEU A 126 -3.57 8.50 -11.31
N SER A 127 -3.01 9.37 -12.17
CA SER A 127 -2.05 10.39 -11.75
C SER A 127 -2.69 11.55 -10.99
N ARG A 128 -3.88 12.02 -11.41
CA ARG A 128 -4.50 13.24 -10.87
C ARG A 128 -5.59 12.99 -9.83
N GLN A 129 -6.35 11.91 -9.98
CA GLN A 129 -7.58 11.65 -9.21
C GLN A 129 -7.58 10.32 -8.45
N GLY A 130 -6.65 9.43 -8.78
CA GLY A 130 -6.58 8.09 -8.20
C GLY A 130 -6.42 8.10 -6.68
N ARG A 131 -7.36 7.46 -5.99
CA ARG A 131 -7.46 7.44 -4.53
C ARG A 131 -6.58 6.36 -3.92
N ASP A 132 -6.25 6.53 -2.65
CA ASP A 132 -5.35 5.63 -1.94
C ASP A 132 -5.83 4.18 -1.88
N TRP A 133 -7.14 3.97 -1.71
CA TRP A 133 -7.74 2.64 -1.69
C TRP A 133 -7.71 1.96 -3.07
N GLU A 134 -7.73 2.72 -4.17
CA GLU A 134 -7.69 2.16 -5.53
C GLU A 134 -6.37 1.45 -5.79
N ARG A 135 -5.29 1.84 -5.11
CA ARG A 135 -4.00 1.13 -5.18
C ARG A 135 -4.13 -0.34 -4.82
N PHE A 136 -4.98 -0.67 -3.84
CA PHE A 136 -5.22 -2.04 -3.39
C PHE A 136 -5.99 -2.84 -4.45
N ALA A 137 -6.90 -2.18 -5.16
CA ALA A 137 -7.62 -2.78 -6.29
C ALA A 137 -6.66 -3.05 -7.46
N TRP A 138 -5.90 -2.03 -7.87
CA TRP A 138 -4.96 -2.10 -8.99
C TRP A 138 -3.75 -3.01 -8.72
N LEU A 139 -3.40 -3.25 -7.45
CA LEU A 139 -2.39 -4.25 -7.07
C LEU A 139 -2.73 -5.64 -7.61
N LYS A 140 -4.02 -5.98 -7.70
CA LYS A 140 -4.48 -7.28 -8.22
C LYS A 140 -4.70 -7.27 -9.74
N ALA A 141 -4.56 -6.13 -10.42
CA ALA A 141 -4.88 -5.98 -11.83
C ALA A 141 -4.09 -6.95 -12.73
N ARG A 142 -4.81 -7.71 -13.56
CA ARG A 142 -4.21 -8.67 -14.49
C ARG A 142 -5.00 -8.73 -15.79
N VAL A 143 -4.34 -8.54 -16.93
CA VAL A 143 -4.95 -8.78 -18.25
C VAL A 143 -5.27 -10.27 -18.41
N VAL A 144 -6.52 -10.58 -18.80
CA VAL A 144 -7.03 -11.98 -18.84
C VAL A 144 -7.41 -12.47 -20.23
N ASN A 145 -7.52 -11.61 -21.23
CA ASN A 145 -7.83 -12.03 -22.60
C ASN A 145 -6.56 -12.22 -23.46
N THR A 146 -6.76 -12.90 -24.58
CA THR A 146 -5.80 -13.05 -25.68
C THR A 146 -6.07 -12.01 -26.77
N PRO A 147 -5.10 -11.74 -27.67
CA PRO A 147 -5.34 -10.89 -28.83
C PRO A 147 -6.37 -11.49 -29.79
N VAL A 148 -7.05 -10.62 -30.52
CA VAL A 148 -7.99 -10.94 -31.60
C VAL A 148 -7.54 -10.33 -32.94
N PHE A 149 -7.10 -9.07 -32.93
CA PHE A 149 -6.72 -8.33 -34.13
C PHE A 149 -5.22 -8.16 -34.30
N SER A 150 -4.50 -7.91 -33.20
CA SER A 150 -3.06 -7.70 -33.22
C SER A 150 -2.30 -9.03 -33.19
N GLU A 151 -1.04 -9.01 -33.61
CA GLU A 151 -0.18 -10.17 -33.45
C GLU A 151 0.14 -10.43 -31.96
N PRO A 152 0.37 -11.69 -31.54
CA PRO A 152 0.68 -12.01 -30.14
C PRO A 152 1.82 -11.20 -29.54
N GLN A 153 2.83 -10.85 -30.33
CA GLN A 153 3.95 -10.04 -29.88
C GLN A 153 3.55 -8.58 -29.63
N ALA A 154 2.77 -7.98 -30.54
CA ALA A 154 2.27 -6.62 -30.39
C ALA A 154 1.34 -6.51 -29.18
N PHE A 155 0.41 -7.45 -29.01
CA PHE A 155 -0.44 -7.53 -27.82
C PHE A 155 0.37 -7.61 -26.52
N SER A 156 1.42 -8.44 -26.49
CA SER A 156 2.28 -8.54 -25.31
C SER A 156 2.96 -7.21 -24.99
N GLN A 157 3.37 -6.44 -26.00
CA GLN A 157 3.95 -5.11 -25.82
C GLN A 157 2.92 -4.12 -25.27
N THR A 158 1.68 -4.13 -25.77
CA THR A 158 0.59 -3.29 -25.25
C THR A 158 0.28 -3.63 -23.79
N VAL A 159 0.26 -4.93 -23.44
CA VAL A 159 0.09 -5.39 -22.05
C VAL A 159 1.24 -4.90 -21.15
N ASP A 160 2.49 -4.93 -21.63
CA ASP A 160 3.65 -4.41 -20.90
C ASP A 160 3.58 -2.88 -20.73
N SER A 161 3.12 -2.15 -21.75
CA SER A 161 2.86 -0.70 -21.67
C SER A 161 1.78 -0.38 -20.63
N PHE A 162 0.67 -1.12 -20.62
CA PHE A 162 -0.37 -1.01 -19.61
C PHE A 162 0.17 -1.23 -18.18
N TYR A 163 1.01 -2.26 -17.97
CA TYR A 163 1.60 -2.47 -16.64
C TYR A 163 2.60 -1.38 -16.26
N ARG A 164 3.35 -0.81 -17.22
CA ARG A 164 4.23 0.35 -16.97
C ARG A 164 3.44 1.59 -16.56
N LEU A 165 2.26 1.79 -17.14
CA LEU A 165 1.35 2.90 -16.82
C LEU A 165 0.82 2.80 -15.39
N ILE A 166 0.31 1.64 -14.96
CA ILE A 166 -0.29 1.51 -13.62
C ILE A 166 0.75 1.37 -12.49
N ARG A 167 1.98 0.93 -12.80
CA ARG A 167 3.01 0.62 -11.79
C ARG A 167 3.35 1.82 -10.88
N PRO A 168 3.57 3.05 -11.38
CA PRO A 168 3.84 4.21 -10.53
C PRO A 168 2.69 4.56 -9.58
N PHE A 169 1.45 4.29 -10.00
CA PHE A 169 0.28 4.51 -9.18
C PHE A 169 0.18 3.52 -8.02
N VAL A 170 0.39 2.23 -8.29
CA VAL A 170 0.30 1.13 -7.30
C VAL A 170 1.51 1.13 -6.37
N TYR A 171 2.71 1.19 -6.93
CA TYR A 171 3.99 0.97 -6.25
C TYR A 171 4.81 2.27 -6.23
N ARG A 172 4.39 3.21 -5.38
CA ARG A 172 5.10 4.47 -5.21
C ARG A 172 6.52 4.23 -4.69
N ARG A 173 7.49 4.97 -5.26
CA ARG A 173 8.90 4.92 -4.81
C ARG A 173 9.08 5.48 -3.40
N TYR A 174 8.23 6.42 -3.01
CA TYR A 174 8.24 7.05 -1.69
C TYR A 174 7.13 6.46 -0.85
N VAL A 175 7.45 6.05 0.38
CA VAL A 175 6.44 5.55 1.30
C VAL A 175 5.55 6.73 1.66
N ASP A 176 4.24 6.55 1.54
CA ASP A 176 3.25 7.54 1.96
C ASP A 176 2.47 6.95 3.13
N PHE A 177 2.88 7.21 4.37
CA PHE A 177 2.18 6.71 5.55
C PHE A 177 0.82 7.43 5.72
N GLY A 178 0.55 8.55 5.03
CA GLY A 178 -0.80 9.09 4.87
C GLY A 178 -1.77 8.06 4.26
N VAL A 179 -1.27 7.22 3.35
CA VAL A 179 -2.00 6.09 2.77
C VAL A 179 -2.37 5.09 3.87
N LEU A 180 -1.46 4.74 4.80
CA LEU A 180 -1.80 3.84 5.91
C LEU A 180 -2.97 4.35 6.75
N ASN A 181 -2.96 5.62 7.14
CA ASN A 181 -4.05 6.19 7.94
C ASN A 181 -5.36 6.25 7.15
N ALA A 182 -5.31 6.67 5.88
CA ALA A 182 -6.49 6.69 5.02
C ALA A 182 -7.11 5.30 4.89
N LEU A 183 -6.27 4.28 4.70
CA LEU A 183 -6.71 2.89 4.55
C LEU A 183 -7.16 2.27 5.86
N SER A 184 -6.46 2.52 6.98
CA SER A 184 -6.88 2.08 8.31
C SER A 184 -8.24 2.67 8.66
N ARG A 185 -8.52 3.93 8.30
CA ARG A 185 -9.86 4.54 8.46
C ARG A 185 -10.91 3.85 7.59
N VAL A 186 -10.63 3.59 6.31
CA VAL A 186 -11.55 2.86 5.43
C VAL A 186 -11.82 1.45 5.97
N HIS A 187 -10.78 0.75 6.43
CA HIS A 187 -10.90 -0.56 7.04
C HIS A 187 -11.74 -0.52 8.33
N ALA A 188 -11.48 0.46 9.22
CA ALA A 188 -12.24 0.65 10.45
C ALA A 188 -13.71 0.95 10.18
N MET A 189 -14.02 1.75 9.15
CA MET A 189 -15.38 2.04 8.72
C MET A 189 -16.10 0.77 8.22
N ILE A 190 -15.48 0.02 7.31
CA ILE A 190 -16.02 -1.26 6.81
C ILE A 190 -16.24 -2.25 7.96
N ARG A 191 -15.32 -2.29 8.93
CA ARG A 191 -15.42 -3.13 10.12
C ARG A 191 -16.58 -2.71 11.02
N SER A 192 -16.73 -1.41 11.29
CA SER A 192 -17.84 -0.87 12.08
C SER A 192 -19.20 -1.21 11.45
N GLU A 193 -19.34 -0.99 10.14
CA GLU A 193 -20.55 -1.38 9.40
C GLU A 193 -20.82 -2.89 9.48
N THR A 194 -19.77 -3.71 9.41
CA THR A 194 -19.90 -5.17 9.51
C THR A 194 -20.37 -5.59 10.89
N VAL A 195 -19.81 -5.01 11.95
CA VAL A 195 -20.24 -5.27 13.35
C VAL A 195 -21.71 -4.89 13.53
N HIS A 196 -22.14 -3.73 13.03
CA HIS A 196 -23.56 -3.35 13.07
C HIS A 196 -24.47 -4.36 12.36
N ARG A 197 -24.03 -4.92 11.22
CA ARG A 197 -24.78 -5.97 10.50
C ARG A 197 -24.77 -7.30 11.23
N GLU A 198 -23.67 -7.69 11.86
CA GLU A 198 -23.58 -8.91 12.69
C GLU A 198 -24.52 -8.82 13.91
N LEU A 199 -24.61 -7.64 14.54
CA LEU A 199 -25.54 -7.37 15.65
C LEU A 199 -27.02 -7.35 15.18
N GLY A 200 -27.30 -6.79 14.00
CA GLY A 200 -28.67 -6.67 13.46
C GLY A 200 -29.23 -7.93 12.76
N ARG A 201 -28.38 -8.87 12.33
CA ARG A 201 -28.79 -10.10 11.59
C ARG A 201 -28.74 -11.40 12.41
N GLY A 202 -28.80 -11.30 13.74
CA GLY A 202 -28.82 -12.46 14.63
C GLY A 202 -27.45 -13.14 14.72
N ALA A 203 -26.62 -12.69 15.66
CA ALA A 203 -25.45 -13.35 16.27
C ALA A 203 -24.43 -14.11 15.39
N GLY A 204 -24.48 -14.05 14.05
CA GLY A 204 -23.60 -14.80 13.17
C GLY A 204 -22.28 -14.08 12.84
N ILE A 205 -21.42 -14.79 12.12
CA ILE A 205 -20.04 -14.39 11.84
C ILE A 205 -19.85 -14.11 10.35
N ASN A 206 -19.37 -12.91 10.00
CA ASN A 206 -18.86 -12.64 8.67
C ASN A 206 -17.38 -13.07 8.58
N VAL A 207 -17.09 -14.12 7.83
CA VAL A 207 -15.72 -14.68 7.73
C VAL A 207 -14.79 -13.85 6.85
N LYS A 208 -15.35 -12.95 6.02
CA LYS A 208 -14.57 -12.08 5.12
C LYS A 208 -14.27 -10.72 5.74
N LEU A 209 -15.31 -10.00 6.14
CA LEU A 209 -15.24 -8.61 6.58
C LEU A 209 -15.21 -8.44 8.11
N GLY A 210 -15.60 -9.47 8.86
CA GLY A 210 -15.57 -9.43 10.32
C GLY A 210 -14.14 -9.42 10.87
N ARG A 211 -13.99 -9.04 12.14
CA ARG A 211 -12.70 -9.03 12.84
C ARG A 211 -12.01 -10.40 12.76
N GLY A 212 -10.74 -10.41 12.39
CA GLY A 212 -9.98 -11.64 12.16
C GLY A 212 -10.32 -12.38 10.87
N GLY A 213 -11.04 -11.73 9.95
CA GLY A 213 -11.51 -12.31 8.70
C GLY A 213 -10.48 -12.28 7.56
N ILE A 214 -10.88 -12.82 6.41
CA ILE A 214 -10.05 -12.92 5.19
C ILE A 214 -9.48 -11.55 4.79
N ARG A 215 -10.31 -10.49 4.89
CA ARG A 215 -9.93 -9.14 4.47
C ARG A 215 -8.78 -8.57 5.30
N GLU A 216 -8.70 -8.85 6.59
CA GLU A 216 -7.60 -8.39 7.45
C GLU A 216 -6.26 -9.02 7.00
N ILE A 217 -6.24 -10.30 6.62
CA ILE A 217 -5.04 -10.96 6.09
C ILE A 217 -4.64 -10.36 4.74
N GLU A 218 -5.59 -10.18 3.82
CA GLU A 218 -5.35 -9.53 2.53
C GLU A 218 -4.78 -8.12 2.72
N PHE A 219 -5.32 -7.38 3.69
CA PHE A 219 -4.92 -6.01 3.99
C PHE A 219 -3.52 -5.94 4.59
N ILE A 220 -3.14 -6.83 5.50
CA ILE A 220 -1.77 -6.95 6.00
C ILE A 220 -0.80 -7.06 4.82
N VAL A 221 -1.05 -8.04 3.94
CA VAL A 221 -0.17 -8.31 2.79
C VAL A 221 -0.11 -7.12 1.83
N GLN A 222 -1.27 -6.65 1.37
CA GLN A 222 -1.36 -5.57 0.38
C GLN A 222 -0.77 -4.27 0.90
N THR A 223 -0.87 -4.01 2.21
CA THR A 223 -0.29 -2.81 2.81
C THR A 223 1.23 -2.80 2.69
N PHE A 224 1.90 -3.91 3.01
CA PHE A 224 3.35 -4.00 2.79
C PHE A 224 3.71 -3.88 1.31
N GLN A 225 2.91 -4.46 0.41
CA GLN A 225 3.14 -4.34 -1.02
C GLN A 225 3.01 -2.91 -1.53
N VAL A 226 1.99 -2.16 -1.12
CA VAL A 226 1.81 -0.75 -1.50
C VAL A 226 2.91 0.12 -0.90
N MET A 227 3.30 -0.12 0.36
CA MET A 227 4.35 0.66 1.02
C MET A 227 5.76 0.39 0.49
N ARG A 228 6.10 -0.87 0.22
CA ARG A 228 7.48 -1.30 -0.04
C ARG A 228 7.68 -1.80 -1.46
N GLY A 229 6.63 -2.18 -2.17
CA GLY A 229 6.71 -2.70 -3.52
C GLY A 229 7.31 -1.73 -4.53
N GLY A 230 7.28 -0.42 -4.28
CA GLY A 230 7.99 0.57 -5.13
C GLY A 230 9.51 0.46 -5.07
N ARG A 231 10.07 -0.02 -3.95
CA ARG A 231 11.51 -0.23 -3.75
C ARG A 231 11.93 -1.68 -3.85
N ASP A 232 11.05 -2.61 -3.48
CA ASP A 232 11.29 -4.05 -3.56
C ASP A 232 10.36 -4.71 -4.57
N ARG A 233 10.89 -5.02 -5.75
CA ARG A 233 10.12 -5.64 -6.83
C ARG A 233 9.59 -7.03 -6.46
N ARG A 234 10.17 -7.71 -5.47
CA ARG A 234 9.69 -9.02 -5.01
C ARG A 234 8.29 -8.92 -4.39
N LEU A 235 7.90 -7.74 -3.90
CA LEU A 235 6.56 -7.46 -3.37
C LEU A 235 5.55 -7.01 -4.44
N GLN A 236 5.88 -7.11 -5.73
CA GLN A 236 4.97 -6.76 -6.84
C GLN A 236 4.14 -7.96 -7.35
N GLY A 237 4.00 -9.02 -6.54
CA GLY A 237 3.13 -10.15 -6.85
C GLY A 237 1.64 -9.85 -6.63
N ARG A 238 0.76 -10.67 -7.21
CA ARG A 238 -0.70 -10.45 -7.14
C ARG A 238 -1.42 -11.42 -6.20
N GLN A 239 -0.84 -12.57 -5.90
CA GLN A 239 -1.47 -13.58 -5.04
C GLN A 239 -1.13 -13.30 -3.57
N THR A 240 -2.10 -13.44 -2.68
CA THR A 240 -1.97 -13.15 -1.24
C THR A 240 -1.01 -14.13 -0.57
N LEU A 241 -1.14 -15.44 -0.81
CA LEU A 241 -0.30 -16.45 -0.16
C LEU A 241 1.19 -16.34 -0.54
N PRO A 242 1.60 -16.25 -1.82
CA PRO A 242 3.01 -16.04 -2.17
C PRO A 242 3.57 -14.71 -1.64
N MET A 243 2.76 -13.66 -1.59
CA MET A 243 3.22 -12.38 -1.03
C MET A 243 3.36 -12.45 0.49
N LEU A 244 2.50 -13.19 1.19
CA LEU A 244 2.65 -13.45 2.63
C LEU A 244 3.94 -14.22 2.95
N GLU A 245 4.32 -15.18 2.10
CA GLU A 245 5.62 -15.89 2.22
C GLU A 245 6.79 -14.96 1.95
N MET A 246 6.70 -14.14 0.89
CA MET A 246 7.72 -13.15 0.57
C MET A 246 7.97 -12.17 1.72
N LEU A 247 6.92 -11.75 2.44
CA LEU A 247 7.07 -10.90 3.64
C LEU A 247 7.89 -11.57 4.75
N SER A 248 7.84 -12.90 4.85
CA SER A 248 8.67 -13.65 5.79
C SER A 248 10.11 -13.77 5.33
N GLU A 249 10.31 -14.08 4.04
CA GLU A 249 11.65 -14.20 3.45
C GLU A 249 12.48 -12.92 3.59
N ILE A 250 11.83 -11.75 3.52
CA ILE A 250 12.48 -10.45 3.65
C ILE A 250 12.46 -9.87 5.07
N GLY A 251 11.94 -10.61 6.05
CA GLY A 251 12.02 -10.27 7.48
C GLY A 251 11.02 -9.23 7.99
N TYR A 252 9.90 -9.00 7.28
CA TYR A 252 8.80 -8.16 7.80
C TYR A 252 7.85 -8.92 8.72
N LEU A 253 7.72 -10.23 8.54
CA LEU A 253 6.94 -11.12 9.40
C LEU A 253 7.79 -12.32 9.82
N ASP A 254 7.73 -12.71 11.08
CA ASP A 254 8.40 -13.93 11.52
C ASP A 254 7.73 -15.18 10.92
N LYS A 255 8.50 -16.26 10.79
CA LYS A 255 8.05 -17.51 10.15
C LYS A 255 6.85 -18.14 10.85
N CYS A 256 6.76 -18.01 12.18
CA CYS A 256 5.65 -18.58 12.95
C CYS A 256 4.36 -17.83 12.61
N THR A 257 4.40 -16.50 12.67
CA THR A 257 3.27 -15.63 12.30
C THR A 257 2.82 -15.86 10.87
N THR A 258 3.75 -15.91 9.91
CA THR A 258 3.43 -16.18 8.50
C THR A 258 2.75 -17.53 8.31
N THR A 259 3.24 -18.59 8.96
CA THR A 259 2.64 -19.93 8.86
C THR A 259 1.22 -19.94 9.40
N GLN A 260 0.98 -19.31 10.56
CA GLN A 260 -0.34 -19.23 11.15
C GLN A 260 -1.31 -18.38 10.31
N LEU A 261 -0.86 -17.25 9.76
CA LEU A 261 -1.66 -16.43 8.84
C LEU A 261 -2.01 -17.20 7.55
N ARG A 262 -1.06 -17.94 6.97
CA ARG A 262 -1.29 -18.79 5.79
C ARG A 262 -2.36 -19.84 6.06
N ASN A 263 -2.22 -20.57 7.16
CA ASN A 263 -3.19 -21.60 7.57
C ASN A 263 -4.57 -20.98 7.85
N GLY A 264 -4.59 -19.82 8.50
CA GLY A 264 -5.82 -19.06 8.75
C GLY A 264 -6.50 -18.60 7.46
N TYR A 265 -5.74 -18.07 6.50
CA TYR A 265 -6.27 -17.65 5.20
C TYR A 265 -6.93 -18.82 4.46
N ILE A 266 -6.22 -19.95 4.33
CA ILE A 266 -6.74 -21.15 3.68
C ILE A 266 -8.00 -21.65 4.37
N PHE A 267 -7.99 -21.71 5.71
CA PHE A 267 -9.13 -22.17 6.49
C PHE A 267 -10.37 -21.27 6.31
N LEU A 268 -10.20 -19.96 6.44
CA LEU A 268 -11.29 -18.99 6.25
C LEU A 268 -11.82 -19.01 4.81
N ARG A 269 -10.94 -19.16 3.81
CA ARG A 269 -11.33 -19.33 2.41
C ARG A 269 -12.13 -20.61 2.18
N ASN A 270 -11.75 -21.71 2.81
CA ASN A 270 -12.51 -22.96 2.72
C ASN A 270 -13.89 -22.83 3.37
N ILE A 271 -14.02 -22.12 4.50
CA ILE A 271 -15.34 -21.79 5.08
C ILE A 271 -16.14 -20.92 4.10
N GLU A 272 -15.53 -19.87 3.54
CA GLU A 272 -16.18 -19.00 2.56
C GLU A 272 -16.69 -19.82 1.35
N HIS A 273 -15.89 -20.76 0.83
CA HIS A 273 -16.31 -21.65 -0.25
C HIS A 273 -17.45 -22.58 0.17
N ALA A 274 -17.38 -23.20 1.35
CA ALA A 274 -18.44 -24.07 1.86
C ALA A 274 -19.77 -23.32 2.03
N LEU A 275 -19.73 -22.10 2.58
CA LEU A 275 -20.91 -21.24 2.72
C LEU A 275 -21.56 -20.91 1.37
N GLN A 276 -20.74 -20.71 0.33
CA GLN A 276 -21.24 -20.40 -1.01
C GLN A 276 -21.81 -21.63 -1.71
N TYR A 277 -21.19 -22.81 -1.57
CA TYR A 277 -21.65 -24.07 -2.17
C TYR A 277 -23.05 -24.50 -1.70
N VAL A 278 -23.44 -24.11 -0.48
CA VAL A 278 -24.72 -24.50 0.13
C VAL A 278 -25.92 -24.17 -0.75
N ASP A 279 -25.95 -22.95 -1.30
CA ASP A 279 -27.08 -22.40 -2.06
C ASP A 279 -26.64 -21.75 -3.38
N ASP A 280 -25.37 -21.90 -3.77
CA ASP A 280 -24.70 -21.11 -4.82
C ASP A 280 -24.95 -19.59 -4.69
N LYS A 281 -24.80 -19.09 -3.46
CA LYS A 281 -25.00 -17.67 -3.13
C LYS A 281 -23.70 -17.00 -2.77
N GLN A 282 -23.57 -15.73 -3.11
CA GLN A 282 -22.49 -14.86 -2.63
C GLN A 282 -22.72 -14.46 -1.17
N THR A 283 -22.60 -15.44 -0.27
CA THR A 283 -22.64 -15.23 1.18
C THR A 283 -21.24 -15.36 1.79
N HIS A 284 -21.03 -14.60 2.85
CA HIS A 284 -19.85 -14.65 3.71
C HIS A 284 -20.23 -14.86 5.18
N PHE A 285 -21.51 -15.10 5.44
CA PHE A 285 -22.10 -15.08 6.77
C PHE A 285 -22.40 -16.51 7.23
N LEU A 286 -21.75 -16.92 8.31
CA LEU A 286 -22.03 -18.14 9.04
C LEU A 286 -23.02 -17.81 10.17
N ALA A 287 -24.24 -18.30 10.07
CA ALA A 287 -25.25 -18.09 11.10
C ALA A 287 -24.85 -18.80 12.42
N ASP A 288 -25.08 -18.18 13.57
CA ASP A 288 -24.82 -18.78 14.88
C ASP A 288 -25.95 -19.69 15.31
N ASN A 289 -26.02 -20.86 14.67
CA ASN A 289 -26.91 -21.94 15.08
C ASN A 289 -26.25 -23.31 14.86
N PRO A 290 -26.65 -24.35 15.63
CA PRO A 290 -26.03 -25.66 15.57
C PRO A 290 -26.03 -26.29 14.17
N ILE A 291 -27.12 -26.14 13.42
CA ILE A 291 -27.30 -26.75 12.09
C ILE A 291 -26.30 -26.16 11.08
N ALA A 292 -26.08 -24.85 11.12
CA ALA A 292 -25.13 -24.18 10.24
C ALA A 292 -23.70 -24.67 10.50
N TYR A 293 -23.29 -24.77 11.77
CA TYR A 293 -21.97 -25.27 12.13
C TYR A 293 -21.78 -26.76 11.84
N GLU A 294 -22.82 -27.58 12.02
CA GLU A 294 -22.77 -29.01 11.66
C GLU A 294 -22.61 -29.20 10.15
N ARG A 295 -23.42 -28.49 9.35
CA ARG A 295 -23.37 -28.57 7.89
C ARG A 295 -22.03 -28.10 7.34
N ILE A 296 -21.56 -26.92 7.75
CA ILE A 296 -20.28 -26.37 7.28
C ILE A 296 -19.10 -27.18 7.83
N GLY A 297 -19.18 -27.65 9.08
CA GLY A 297 -18.17 -28.53 9.67
C GLY A 297 -18.01 -29.80 8.85
N ALA A 298 -19.12 -30.48 8.54
CA ALA A 298 -19.11 -31.72 7.75
C ALA A 298 -18.47 -31.52 6.37
N MET A 299 -18.74 -30.41 5.67
CA MET A 299 -18.11 -30.08 4.38
C MET A 299 -16.59 -29.89 4.47
N LEU A 300 -16.09 -29.55 5.66
CA LEU A 300 -14.66 -29.35 5.94
C LEU A 300 -14.01 -30.55 6.64
N GLY A 301 -14.76 -31.63 6.88
CA GLY A 301 -14.29 -32.80 7.62
C GLY A 301 -14.08 -32.53 9.11
N LEU A 302 -14.85 -31.61 9.70
CA LEU A 302 -14.78 -31.21 11.10
C LEU A 302 -16.13 -31.40 11.79
N THR A 303 -16.12 -31.65 13.10
CA THR A 303 -17.32 -31.51 13.92
C THR A 303 -17.68 -30.04 14.12
N ALA A 304 -18.94 -29.75 14.48
CA ALA A 304 -19.40 -28.39 14.76
C ALA A 304 -18.57 -27.70 15.86
N GLY A 305 -18.18 -28.44 16.90
CA GLY A 305 -17.34 -27.95 17.99
C GLY A 305 -15.92 -27.60 17.53
N GLU A 306 -15.28 -28.49 16.77
CA GLU A 306 -13.95 -28.24 16.20
C GLU A 306 -13.94 -27.05 15.24
N LEU A 307 -14.97 -26.91 14.40
CA LEU A 307 -15.13 -25.76 13.51
C LEU A 307 -15.20 -24.46 14.32
N LYS A 308 -16.03 -24.42 15.35
CA LYS A 308 -16.21 -23.22 16.19
C LYS A 308 -14.90 -22.84 16.89
N THR A 309 -14.27 -23.78 17.61
CA THR A 309 -13.00 -23.54 18.29
C THR A 309 -11.90 -23.08 17.34
N ARG A 310 -11.77 -23.72 16.18
CA ARG A 310 -10.75 -23.36 15.18
C ARG A 310 -11.03 -22.00 14.55
N LEU A 311 -12.29 -21.67 14.28
CA LEU A 311 -12.70 -20.36 13.75
C LEU A 311 -12.38 -19.24 14.74
N ASP A 312 -12.75 -19.41 16.01
CA ASP A 312 -12.50 -18.41 17.05
C ASP A 312 -11.01 -18.19 17.27
N THR A 313 -10.23 -19.29 17.35
CA THR A 313 -8.77 -19.23 17.52
C THR A 313 -8.10 -18.54 16.33
N THR A 314 -8.51 -18.88 15.10
CA THR A 314 -7.97 -18.28 13.88
C THR A 314 -8.26 -16.78 13.83
N ARG A 315 -9.51 -16.37 14.09
CA ARG A 315 -9.91 -14.96 14.07
C ARG A 315 -9.21 -14.16 15.16
N ALA A 316 -9.09 -14.70 16.37
CA ALA A 316 -8.38 -14.07 17.47
C ALA A 316 -6.90 -13.82 17.10
N PHE A 317 -6.23 -14.82 16.51
CA PHE A 317 -4.87 -14.68 16.06
C PHE A 317 -4.70 -13.61 14.96
N VAL A 318 -5.50 -13.71 13.88
CA VAL A 318 -5.43 -12.76 12.74
C VAL A 318 -5.64 -11.32 13.23
N SER A 319 -6.66 -11.10 14.06
CA SER A 319 -6.95 -9.76 14.57
C SER A 319 -5.88 -9.25 15.53
N GLY A 320 -5.26 -10.12 16.34
CA GLY A 320 -4.13 -9.74 17.18
C GLY A 320 -2.91 -9.29 16.36
N VAL A 321 -2.60 -10.01 15.28
CA VAL A 321 -1.52 -9.61 14.35
C VAL A 321 -1.86 -8.30 13.64
N PHE A 322 -3.11 -8.17 13.16
CA PHE A 322 -3.57 -6.94 12.51
C PHE A 322 -3.44 -5.73 13.44
N ASP A 323 -3.97 -5.84 14.67
CA ASP A 323 -3.93 -4.77 15.66
C ASP A 323 -2.48 -4.44 16.07
N SER A 324 -1.59 -5.43 16.13
CA SER A 324 -0.16 -5.24 16.39
C SER A 324 0.55 -4.45 15.29
N ILE A 325 0.27 -4.75 14.01
CA ILE A 325 0.89 -4.09 12.87
C ILE A 325 0.38 -2.66 12.70
N PHE A 326 -0.93 -2.46 12.81
CA PHE A 326 -1.56 -1.18 12.45
C PHE A 326 -1.77 -0.25 13.64
N ARG A 327 -1.50 -0.69 14.88
CA ARG A 327 -1.71 0.08 16.11
C ARG A 327 -3.05 0.82 16.09
N THR A 328 -4.12 0.11 15.71
CA THR A 328 -5.46 0.66 15.37
C THR A 328 -6.23 1.26 16.56
N GLN A 329 -5.57 1.58 17.66
CA GLN A 329 -6.18 2.38 18.72
C GLN A 329 -6.28 3.82 18.22
N GLU A 330 -7.46 4.44 18.35
CA GLU A 330 -7.60 5.89 18.24
C GLU A 330 -6.54 6.51 19.13
N VAL A 331 -5.54 7.14 18.52
CA VAL A 331 -4.46 7.75 19.30
C VAL A 331 -5.05 9.00 19.92
N SER A 332 -5.44 8.86 21.19
CA SER A 332 -5.90 10.00 21.98
C SER A 332 -4.81 11.06 21.98
N LEU A 333 -5.17 12.27 21.53
CA LEU A 333 -4.34 13.46 21.68
C LEU A 333 -4.28 13.91 23.14
N GLU A 334 -5.20 13.41 23.97
CA GLU A 334 -5.16 13.56 25.42
C GLU A 334 -4.30 12.44 26.00
N ARG A 335 -3.26 12.84 26.73
CA ARG A 335 -2.30 11.94 27.37
C ARG A 335 -2.16 12.36 28.81
N ASP A 336 -2.14 11.38 29.72
CA ASP A 336 -2.03 11.65 31.14
C ASP A 336 -0.79 12.51 31.45
N GLY A 337 -1.01 13.54 32.26
CA GLY A 337 0.03 14.49 32.67
C GLY A 337 0.40 15.54 31.61
N TRP A 338 -0.28 15.61 30.46
CA TRP A 338 -0.14 16.72 29.50
C TRP A 338 -1.26 17.77 29.66
N PRO A 339 -0.94 19.07 29.55
CA PRO A 339 -1.92 20.13 29.82
C PRO A 339 -2.99 20.23 28.74
N VAL A 340 -4.27 20.16 29.08
CA VAL A 340 -5.37 20.27 28.10
C VAL A 340 -5.28 21.59 27.32
N GLY A 341 -5.51 21.54 26.00
CA GLY A 341 -5.58 22.73 25.15
C GLY A 341 -4.23 23.39 24.81
N TRP A 342 -3.09 22.78 25.14
CA TRP A 342 -1.76 23.31 24.85
C TRP A 342 -1.42 23.49 23.35
N ARG A 343 -2.25 22.92 22.47
CA ARG A 343 -2.09 22.97 21.01
C ARG A 343 -2.92 24.07 20.33
N ILE A 344 -3.70 24.86 21.08
CA ILE A 344 -4.69 25.80 20.53
C ILE A 344 -4.01 26.98 19.82
N GLY A 345 -2.77 27.32 20.20
CA GLY A 345 -2.00 28.36 19.52
C GLY A 345 -2.03 29.74 20.19
N ASP A 346 -2.72 29.86 21.32
CA ASP A 346 -2.84 31.10 22.07
C ASP A 346 -1.68 31.31 23.07
N LYS A 347 -1.59 32.50 23.67
CA LYS A 347 -0.54 32.81 24.65
C LYS A 347 -0.57 31.85 25.85
N THR A 348 -1.76 31.41 26.26
CA THR A 348 -1.90 30.47 27.39
C THR A 348 -1.42 29.05 27.05
N SER A 349 -1.45 28.66 25.76
CA SER A 349 -0.86 27.41 25.27
C SER A 349 0.66 27.36 25.50
N CYS A 350 1.37 28.46 25.20
CA CYS A 350 2.82 28.55 25.41
C CYS A 350 3.20 28.42 26.89
N GLU A 351 2.45 29.08 27.78
CA GLU A 351 2.70 29.04 29.23
C GLU A 351 2.52 27.61 29.76
N ARG A 352 1.40 26.96 29.43
CA ARG A 352 1.11 25.56 29.82
C ARG A 352 2.17 24.58 29.32
N LEU A 353 2.57 24.69 28.05
CA LEU A 353 3.58 23.81 27.46
C LEU A 353 4.96 24.06 28.09
N SER A 354 5.32 25.32 28.34
CA SER A 354 6.59 25.67 28.99
C SER A 354 6.69 25.07 30.40
N GLU A 355 5.63 25.13 31.19
CA GLU A 355 5.59 24.49 32.52
C GLU A 355 5.79 22.98 32.44
N LYS A 356 5.12 22.32 31.48
CA LYS A 356 5.29 20.88 31.26
C LYS A 356 6.73 20.52 30.85
N LEU A 357 7.34 21.28 29.96
CA LEU A 357 8.73 21.06 29.54
C LEU A 357 9.71 21.30 30.71
N ARG A 358 9.52 22.33 31.55
CA ARG A 358 10.35 22.49 32.76
C ARG A 358 10.24 21.31 33.70
N ALA A 359 9.03 20.77 33.89
CA ALA A 359 8.81 19.58 34.72
C ALA A 359 9.49 18.32 34.16
N LEU A 360 9.73 18.27 32.84
CA LEU A 360 10.46 17.19 32.18
C LEU A 360 11.99 17.39 32.15
N GLY A 361 12.49 18.53 32.66
CA GLY A 361 13.93 18.79 32.81
C GLY A 361 14.56 19.69 31.75
N PHE A 362 13.76 20.29 30.85
CA PHE A 362 14.28 21.21 29.82
C PHE A 362 14.70 22.55 30.42
N SER A 363 15.93 22.98 30.14
CA SER A 363 16.46 24.26 30.60
C SER A 363 15.91 25.44 29.80
N ASP A 364 15.72 25.26 28.48
CA ASP A 364 15.16 26.29 27.58
C ASP A 364 13.69 26.06 27.21
N ALA A 365 12.91 25.61 28.20
CA ALA A 365 11.51 25.22 28.03
C ALA A 365 10.62 26.31 27.40
N SER A 366 10.87 27.59 27.68
CA SER A 366 10.08 28.71 27.15
C SER A 366 10.28 28.91 25.65
N ASN A 367 11.52 28.83 25.16
CA ASN A 367 11.79 28.96 23.73
C ASN A 367 11.28 27.75 22.95
N PHE A 368 11.46 26.53 23.49
CA PHE A 368 10.90 25.33 22.87
C PHE A 368 9.37 25.39 22.77
N ALA A 369 8.69 25.80 23.85
CA ALA A 369 7.24 25.93 23.84
C ALA A 369 6.77 26.93 22.77
N THR A 370 7.44 28.09 22.70
CA THR A 370 7.11 29.13 21.71
C THR A 370 7.30 28.62 20.28
N ARG A 371 8.40 27.90 20.01
CA ARG A 371 8.71 27.30 18.72
C ARG A 371 7.63 26.28 18.30
N ILE A 372 7.32 25.33 19.18
CA ILE A 372 6.32 24.27 18.92
C ILE A 372 4.93 24.87 18.65
N VAL A 373 4.49 25.82 19.48
CA VAL A 373 3.16 26.43 19.34
C VAL A 373 3.06 27.27 18.07
N ARG A 374 4.14 27.96 17.69
CA ARG A 374 4.24 28.66 16.40
C ARG A 374 4.10 27.68 15.23
N ASP A 375 4.79 26.56 15.27
CA ASP A 375 4.76 25.57 14.19
C ASP A 375 3.36 24.93 14.05
N LEU A 376 2.73 24.56 15.17
CA LEU A 376 1.34 24.06 15.22
C LEU A 376 0.32 25.06 14.67
N SER A 377 0.57 26.35 14.85
CA SER A 377 -0.25 27.44 14.30
C SER A 377 0.12 27.81 12.86
N GLY A 378 1.20 27.23 12.31
CA GLY A 378 1.70 27.52 10.98
C GLY A 378 0.79 26.97 9.86
N ARG A 379 0.87 27.59 8.68
CA ARG A 379 0.05 27.23 7.51
C ARG A 379 0.20 25.75 7.09
N VAL A 380 1.39 25.19 7.26
CA VAL A 380 1.69 23.81 6.83
C VAL A 380 0.90 22.80 7.65
N LEU A 381 0.91 22.93 8.98
CA LEU A 381 0.20 22.00 9.87
C LEU A 381 -1.30 22.31 9.94
N THR A 382 -1.72 23.57 9.82
CA THR A 382 -3.15 23.93 9.79
C THR A 382 -3.86 23.52 8.50
N ALA A 383 -3.13 23.22 7.42
CA ALA A 383 -3.70 22.69 6.19
C ALA A 383 -4.10 21.20 6.28
N SER A 384 -3.66 20.48 7.33
CA SER A 384 -3.96 19.06 7.50
C SER A 384 -4.04 18.68 8.98
N ASP A 385 -5.25 18.36 9.44
CA ASP A 385 -5.47 17.87 10.82
C ASP A 385 -4.61 16.64 11.12
N THR A 386 -4.46 15.73 10.15
CA THR A 386 -3.59 14.55 10.29
C THR A 386 -2.12 14.95 10.53
N ALA A 387 -1.60 15.93 9.79
CA ALA A 387 -0.22 16.39 10.00
C ALA A 387 -0.05 17.05 11.37
N ARG A 388 -1.01 17.90 11.76
CA ARG A 388 -1.03 18.56 13.07
C ARG A 388 -1.08 17.56 14.22
N ASP A 389 -1.92 16.54 14.13
CA ASP A 389 -2.10 15.52 15.16
C ASP A 389 -0.86 14.64 15.28
N CYS A 390 -0.28 14.21 14.15
CA CYS A 390 0.95 13.42 14.16
C CYS A 390 2.12 14.20 14.76
N PHE A 391 2.25 15.48 14.40
CA PHE A 391 3.25 16.38 14.97
C PHE A 391 3.07 16.52 16.48
N THR A 392 1.84 16.75 16.93
CA THR A 392 1.49 16.88 18.36
C THR A 392 1.91 15.64 19.15
N LEU A 393 1.48 14.46 18.71
CA LEU A 393 1.79 13.19 19.37
C LEU A 393 3.29 12.92 19.44
N PHE A 394 4.01 13.27 18.38
CA PHE A 394 5.42 13.01 18.31
C PHE A 394 6.23 13.99 19.17
N VAL A 395 5.85 15.27 19.23
CA VAL A 395 6.43 16.23 20.17
C VAL A 395 6.31 15.73 21.61
N MET A 396 5.15 15.17 21.97
CA MET A 396 4.95 14.61 23.31
C MET A 396 5.89 13.43 23.57
N THR A 397 6.00 12.54 22.58
CA THR A 397 6.92 11.40 22.63
C THR A 397 8.37 11.86 22.76
N LEU A 398 8.80 12.86 22.00
CA LEU A 398 10.15 13.41 22.07
C LEU A 398 10.43 14.02 23.43
N ALA A 399 9.57 14.90 23.91
CA ALA A 399 9.76 15.60 25.18
C ALA A 399 9.97 14.63 26.35
N GLU A 400 9.29 13.48 26.34
CA GLU A 400 9.42 12.45 27.36
C GLU A 400 10.68 11.58 27.21
N ASN A 401 11.24 11.46 26.00
CA ASN A 401 12.26 10.45 25.70
C ASN A 401 13.64 10.99 25.34
N VAL A 402 13.79 12.26 24.96
CA VAL A 402 15.10 12.80 24.53
C VAL A 402 16.16 12.76 25.63
N HIS A 403 15.82 13.10 26.88
CA HIS A 403 16.78 12.99 27.99
C HIS A 403 17.18 11.53 28.29
N PRO A 404 16.23 10.58 28.44
CA PRO A 404 16.56 9.15 28.53
C PRO A 404 17.41 8.62 27.36
N TRP A 405 17.12 9.05 26.13
CA TRP A 405 17.88 8.65 24.96
C TRP A 405 19.30 9.20 24.99
N ALA A 406 19.47 10.50 25.23
CA ALA A 406 20.78 11.14 25.35
C ALA A 406 21.63 10.49 26.45
N GLN A 407 21.03 10.19 27.61
CA GLN A 407 21.69 9.44 28.67
C GLN A 407 22.12 8.04 28.20
N SER A 408 21.28 7.32 27.47
CA SER A 408 21.63 5.99 26.94
C SER A 408 22.75 6.02 25.89
N PHE A 409 23.05 7.20 25.33
CA PHE A 409 24.18 7.43 24.43
C PHE A 409 25.44 7.94 25.14
N GLY A 410 25.40 8.12 26.47
CA GLY A 410 26.50 8.70 27.26
C GLY A 410 26.57 10.24 27.21
N LEU A 411 25.52 10.91 26.74
CA LEU A 411 25.46 12.36 26.51
C LEU A 411 24.39 13.02 27.39
N SER A 412 24.36 12.73 28.69
CA SER A 412 23.28 13.15 29.60
C SER A 412 23.01 14.66 29.67
N GLN A 413 23.99 15.51 29.36
CA GLN A 413 23.83 16.97 29.37
C GLN A 413 23.33 17.54 28.03
N GLU A 414 23.15 16.71 26.99
CA GLU A 414 22.79 17.19 25.65
C GLU A 414 21.32 16.97 25.28
N GLY A 415 20.44 16.70 26.26
CA GLY A 415 19.01 16.47 26.00
C GLY A 415 18.32 17.65 25.31
N ASP A 416 18.59 18.88 25.75
CA ASP A 416 18.07 20.10 25.12
C ASP A 416 18.58 20.27 23.68
N THR A 417 19.87 20.02 23.45
CA THR A 417 20.46 20.07 22.10
C THR A 417 19.85 19.02 21.17
N LEU A 418 19.64 17.80 21.66
CA LEU A 418 18.96 16.75 20.90
C LEU A 418 17.53 17.17 20.56
N PHE A 419 16.79 17.71 21.53
CA PHE A 419 15.42 18.19 21.30
C PHE A 419 15.38 19.30 20.26
N GLU A 420 16.30 20.27 20.33
CA GLU A 420 16.42 21.36 19.36
C GLU A 420 16.66 20.84 17.94
N ARG A 421 17.58 19.88 17.77
CA ARG A 421 17.86 19.25 16.47
C ARG A 421 16.66 18.45 15.97
N TYR A 422 15.96 17.75 16.85
CA TYR A 422 14.76 17.01 16.46
C TYR A 422 13.62 17.94 16.03
N LEU A 423 13.41 19.05 16.73
CA LEU A 423 12.44 20.07 16.30
C LEU A 423 12.80 20.64 14.93
N GLY A 424 14.09 20.86 14.64
CA GLY A 424 14.57 21.25 13.31
C GLY A 424 14.21 20.22 12.23
N LEU A 425 14.39 18.92 12.51
CA LEU A 425 13.94 17.87 11.61
C LEU A 425 12.41 17.91 11.41
N LEU A 426 11.65 18.07 12.50
CA LEU A 426 10.19 18.12 12.44
C LEU A 426 9.65 19.28 11.62
N GLU A 427 10.27 20.45 11.69
CA GLU A 427 9.92 21.60 10.84
C GLU A 427 10.09 21.26 9.35
N VAL A 428 11.19 20.59 8.99
CA VAL A 428 11.47 20.16 7.62
C VAL A 428 10.44 19.15 7.12
N ILE A 429 10.03 18.20 7.98
CA ILE A 429 9.09 17.13 7.61
C ILE A 429 7.63 17.44 7.96
N ALA A 430 7.31 18.62 8.51
CA ALA A 430 5.97 18.97 8.99
C ALA A 430 4.90 18.86 7.90
N GLY A 431 5.24 19.24 6.66
CA GLY A 431 4.35 19.12 5.50
C GLY A 431 4.24 17.70 4.93
N ARG A 432 4.96 16.74 5.53
CA ARG A 432 5.04 15.34 5.11
C ARG A 432 4.63 14.46 6.29
N PRO A 433 3.32 14.44 6.65
CA PRO A 433 2.80 13.73 7.83
C PRO A 433 3.28 12.27 7.91
N THR A 434 3.48 11.69 6.74
CA THR A 434 4.10 10.41 6.48
C THR A 434 5.36 10.13 7.30
N TYR A 435 6.34 11.03 7.31
CA TYR A 435 7.59 10.83 8.05
C TYR A 435 7.38 10.92 9.56
N VAL A 436 6.51 11.83 10.03
CA VAL A 436 6.22 11.99 11.46
C VAL A 436 5.45 10.78 11.99
N MET A 437 4.49 10.26 11.23
CA MET A 437 3.79 9.01 11.53
C MET A 437 4.75 7.84 11.69
N LEU A 438 5.70 7.71 10.77
CA LEU A 438 6.72 6.67 10.79
C LEU A 438 7.50 6.69 12.12
N LEU A 439 7.85 7.88 12.61
CA LEU A 439 8.58 8.03 13.87
C LEU A 439 7.70 7.76 15.09
N ASN A 440 6.42 8.17 15.06
CA ASN A 440 5.42 7.80 16.08
C ASN A 440 5.23 6.28 16.18
N GLN A 441 5.19 5.60 15.03
CA GLN A 441 4.92 4.16 14.95
C GLN A 441 6.14 3.31 15.28
N SER A 442 7.36 3.84 15.14
CA SER A 442 8.60 3.09 15.41
C SER A 442 9.48 3.80 16.43
N PRO A 443 9.29 3.55 17.75
CA PRO A 443 10.15 4.09 18.80
C PRO A 443 11.64 3.75 18.59
N ALA A 444 11.93 2.56 18.06
CA ALA A 444 13.29 2.16 17.72
C ALA A 444 13.88 2.99 16.57
N ALA A 445 13.09 3.33 15.53
CA ALA A 445 13.53 4.25 14.49
C ALA A 445 13.72 5.67 15.03
N ALA A 446 12.78 6.18 15.84
CA ALA A 446 12.89 7.49 16.46
C ALA A 446 14.16 7.63 17.32
N LYS A 447 14.50 6.59 18.10
CA LYS A 447 15.74 6.53 18.88
C LYS A 447 16.99 6.45 17.99
N ARG A 448 16.95 5.73 16.86
CA ARG A 448 18.04 5.69 15.88
C ARG A 448 18.29 7.06 15.26
N VAL A 449 17.22 7.77 14.85
CA VAL A 449 17.29 9.16 14.38
C VAL A 449 17.91 10.04 15.44
N ALA A 450 17.50 9.91 16.71
CA ALA A 450 18.06 10.69 17.81
C ALA A 450 19.58 10.52 17.93
N ARG A 451 20.09 9.28 17.82
CA ARG A 451 21.53 9.00 17.85
C ARG A 451 22.27 9.70 16.69
N ILE A 452 21.68 9.73 15.50
CA ILE A 452 22.28 10.40 14.33
C ILE A 452 22.25 11.91 14.52
N LEU A 453 21.11 12.47 14.92
CA LEU A 453 20.96 13.91 15.13
C LEU A 453 21.93 14.45 16.17
N ILE A 454 22.17 13.73 17.26
CA ILE A 454 23.09 14.21 18.30
C ILE A 454 24.57 14.06 17.92
N SER A 455 24.90 13.08 17.08
CA SER A 455 26.29 12.73 16.76
C SER A 455 27.14 13.89 16.21
N SER A 456 26.60 14.68 15.28
CA SER A 456 27.31 15.83 14.71
C SER A 456 26.33 16.79 14.03
N ARG A 457 26.76 18.03 13.87
CA ARG A 457 26.01 19.06 13.13
C ARG A 457 25.89 18.71 11.64
N TRP A 458 26.90 18.05 11.08
CA TRP A 458 26.86 17.59 9.69
C TRP A 458 25.77 16.52 9.51
N ALA A 459 25.74 15.51 10.39
CA ALA A 459 24.74 14.45 10.33
C ALA A 459 23.30 14.99 10.46
N SER A 460 23.08 15.96 11.36
CA SER A 460 21.76 16.60 11.48
C SER A 460 21.37 17.38 10.22
N ASN A 461 22.28 18.17 9.66
CA ASN A 461 22.01 18.94 8.44
C ASN A 461 21.76 18.03 7.24
N PHE A 462 22.52 16.93 7.12
CA PHE A 462 22.35 15.95 6.07
C PHE A 462 20.97 15.29 6.11
N LEU A 463 20.45 14.98 7.31
CA LEU A 463 19.07 14.49 7.46
C LEU A 463 18.01 15.55 7.15
N TYR A 464 18.27 16.83 7.44
CA TYR A 464 17.35 17.92 7.07
C TYR A 464 17.26 18.10 5.56
N GLU A 465 18.39 18.01 4.86
CA GLU A 465 18.45 18.13 3.40
C GLU A 465 17.89 16.89 2.69
N HIS A 466 18.02 15.71 3.32
CA HIS A 466 17.58 14.43 2.76
C HIS A 466 16.66 13.62 3.68
N PRO A 467 15.43 14.10 3.97
CA PRO A 467 14.49 13.36 4.83
C PRO A 467 14.10 11.97 4.33
N ILE A 468 14.31 11.68 3.03
CA ILE A 468 14.11 10.36 2.43
C ILE A 468 14.89 9.25 3.14
N LEU A 469 16.01 9.59 3.76
CA LEU A 469 16.87 8.65 4.48
C LEU A 469 16.19 8.09 5.73
N LEU A 470 15.14 8.73 6.25
CA LEU A 470 14.34 8.20 7.35
C LEU A 470 13.74 6.82 7.00
N ASP A 471 13.51 6.54 5.72
CA ASP A 471 12.96 5.26 5.30
C ASP A 471 13.94 4.08 5.45
N GLU A 472 15.25 4.35 5.40
CA GLU A 472 16.31 3.36 5.65
C GLU A 472 16.30 2.95 7.13
N LEU A 473 15.91 3.86 8.03
CA LEU A 473 15.92 3.63 9.48
C LEU A 473 14.76 2.79 10.01
N VAL A 474 13.81 2.38 9.17
CA VAL A 474 12.59 1.67 9.60
C VAL A 474 12.62 0.17 9.33
N GLY A 475 13.55 -0.30 8.50
CA GLY A 475 13.74 -1.74 8.31
C GLY A 475 14.23 -2.44 9.58
N THR A 476 13.79 -3.70 9.76
CA THR A 476 14.46 -4.76 10.52
C THR A 476 15.76 -5.16 9.84
N GLN A 477 16.66 -4.19 9.65
CA GLN A 477 18.05 -4.47 9.35
C GLN A 477 18.87 -4.08 10.57
N GLU A 478 19.03 -5.06 11.47
CA GLU A 478 20.13 -5.10 12.44
C GLU A 478 21.52 -5.12 11.75
N GLN A 479 21.55 -5.07 10.41
CA GLN A 479 22.74 -5.12 9.56
C GLN A 479 23.05 -3.81 8.81
N ILE A 480 22.31 -2.71 9.04
CA ILE A 480 22.66 -1.44 8.39
C ILE A 480 24.03 -1.00 8.90
N GLY A 481 24.99 -1.03 7.99
CA GLY A 481 26.34 -0.60 8.25
C GLY A 481 27.26 -1.63 8.90
N THR A 482 26.85 -2.91 9.01
CA THR A 482 27.69 -3.97 9.59
C THR A 482 28.59 -4.69 8.56
N GLU A 483 28.35 -4.47 7.27
CA GLU A 483 29.10 -5.12 6.19
C GLU A 483 30.45 -4.43 5.99
N THR A 484 31.56 -5.15 6.23
CA THR A 484 32.91 -4.57 6.25
C THR A 484 33.66 -4.69 4.93
N SER A 485 33.07 -5.39 3.96
CA SER A 485 33.65 -5.64 2.65
C SER A 485 33.33 -4.51 1.66
N LEU A 486 34.32 -4.12 0.85
CA LEU A 486 34.11 -3.20 -0.28
C LEU A 486 33.25 -3.81 -1.40
N ALA A 487 33.09 -5.14 -1.44
CA ALA A 487 32.26 -5.83 -2.43
C ALA A 487 30.78 -5.42 -2.38
N ILE A 488 30.32 -4.80 -1.27
CA ILE A 488 28.98 -4.22 -1.19
C ILE A 488 28.71 -3.19 -2.30
N TRP A 489 29.75 -2.48 -2.74
CA TRP A 489 29.63 -1.45 -3.77
C TRP A 489 29.44 -2.02 -5.17
N GLU A 490 29.94 -3.23 -5.45
CA GLU A 490 29.65 -3.93 -6.71
C GLU A 490 28.16 -4.30 -6.82
N ALA A 491 27.60 -4.81 -5.72
CA ALA A 491 26.17 -5.12 -5.65
C ALA A 491 25.31 -3.85 -5.74
N TRP A 492 25.72 -2.78 -5.06
CA TRP A 492 25.08 -1.46 -5.15
C TRP A 492 25.12 -0.92 -6.58
N GLN A 493 26.28 -0.94 -7.24
CA GLN A 493 26.46 -0.46 -8.62
C GLN A 493 25.55 -1.24 -9.59
N LYS A 494 25.46 -2.56 -9.43
CA LYS A 494 24.60 -3.41 -10.26
C LYS A 494 23.12 -3.03 -10.09
N GLU A 495 22.68 -2.79 -8.86
CA GLU A 495 21.31 -2.38 -8.55
C GLU A 495 21.00 -0.98 -9.09
N VAL A 496 21.90 -0.02 -8.90
CA VAL A 496 21.75 1.34 -9.46
C VAL A 496 21.72 1.30 -10.98
N SER A 497 22.61 0.55 -11.61
CA SER A 497 22.65 0.39 -13.09
C SER A 497 21.34 -0.18 -13.62
N LYS A 498 20.76 -1.16 -12.93
CA LYS A 498 19.45 -1.73 -13.26
C LYS A 498 18.34 -0.67 -13.15
N ARG A 499 18.34 0.13 -12.09
CA ARG A 499 17.36 1.22 -11.91
C ARG A 499 17.49 2.29 -12.99
N LEU A 500 18.71 2.66 -13.37
CA LEU A 500 18.94 3.63 -14.45
C LEU A 500 18.46 3.10 -15.81
N ALA A 501 18.64 1.80 -16.07
CA ALA A 501 18.15 1.18 -17.29
C ALA A 501 16.62 1.28 -17.45
N GLU A 502 15.86 1.31 -16.34
CA GLU A 502 14.40 1.42 -16.34
C GLU A 502 13.88 2.83 -16.69
N VAL A 503 14.71 3.87 -16.54
CA VAL A 503 14.27 5.28 -16.66
C VAL A 503 15.03 6.05 -17.73
N ARG A 504 15.59 5.33 -18.71
CA ARG A 504 16.54 5.85 -19.72
C ARG A 504 16.08 7.09 -20.50
N GLN A 505 14.79 7.37 -20.56
CA GLN A 505 14.25 8.44 -21.40
C GLN A 505 14.11 9.80 -20.69
N ASP A 506 14.29 9.87 -19.38
CA ASP A 506 14.19 11.12 -18.62
C ASP A 506 15.48 11.40 -17.83
N THR A 507 16.20 12.43 -18.27
CA THR A 507 17.46 12.87 -17.66
C THR A 507 17.26 13.33 -16.22
N GLU A 508 16.15 14.00 -15.91
CA GLU A 508 15.89 14.50 -14.56
C GLU A 508 15.64 13.35 -13.59
N THR A 509 14.81 12.37 -13.99
CA THR A 509 14.59 11.20 -13.16
C THR A 509 15.85 10.33 -13.03
N LEU A 510 16.70 10.23 -14.06
CA LEU A 510 18.00 9.56 -13.96
C LEU A 510 18.90 10.22 -12.90
N LEU A 511 19.00 11.56 -12.90
CA LEU A 511 19.76 12.30 -11.90
C LEU A 511 19.20 12.13 -10.49
N ASN A 512 17.88 12.09 -10.34
CA ASN A 512 17.24 11.84 -9.05
C ASN A 512 17.53 10.42 -8.53
N VAL A 513 17.51 9.40 -9.40
CA VAL A 513 17.89 8.03 -9.02
C VAL A 513 19.34 7.96 -8.52
N LEU A 514 20.27 8.64 -9.22
CA LEU A 514 21.67 8.70 -8.80
C LEU A 514 21.83 9.41 -7.45
N ARG A 515 21.19 10.58 -7.26
CA ARG A 515 21.23 11.34 -6.01
C ARG A 515 20.68 10.50 -4.85
N ASP A 516 19.50 9.91 -5.00
CA ASP A 516 18.87 9.10 -3.94
C ASP A 516 19.74 7.89 -3.58
N ALA A 517 20.31 7.21 -4.58
CA ALA A 517 21.20 6.07 -4.34
C ALA A 517 22.49 6.49 -3.62
N THR A 518 23.08 7.62 -4.01
CA THR A 518 24.31 8.16 -3.41
C THR A 518 24.06 8.60 -1.97
N HIS A 519 22.97 9.34 -1.71
CA HIS A 519 22.62 9.76 -0.36
C HIS A 519 22.35 8.55 0.55
N SER A 520 21.66 7.51 0.06
CA SER A 520 21.44 6.27 0.82
C SER A 520 22.76 5.55 1.14
N ALA A 521 23.69 5.49 0.18
CA ALA A 521 25.01 4.91 0.41
C ALA A 521 25.85 5.67 1.43
N LEU A 522 25.93 7.00 1.30
CA LEU A 522 26.60 7.88 2.26
C LEU A 522 25.98 7.76 3.66
N PHE A 523 24.65 7.66 3.73
CA PHE A 523 23.94 7.48 4.98
C PHE A 523 24.30 6.16 5.67
N ARG A 524 24.44 5.06 4.91
CA ARG A 524 24.89 3.78 5.47
C ARG A 524 26.29 3.88 6.06
N LEU A 525 27.21 4.58 5.39
CA LEU A 525 28.55 4.82 5.90
C LEU A 525 28.56 5.67 7.17
N LEU A 526 27.73 6.73 7.21
CA LEU A 526 27.54 7.51 8.43
C LEU A 526 27.05 6.61 9.58
N VAL A 527 26.07 5.75 9.35
CA VAL A 527 25.57 4.82 10.38
C VAL A 527 26.65 3.84 10.84
N SER A 528 27.46 3.27 9.92
CA SER A 528 28.59 2.41 10.25
C SER A 528 29.63 3.10 11.12
N ASP A 529 30.00 4.32 10.75
CA ASP A 529 30.98 5.14 11.46
C ASP A 529 30.51 5.43 12.90
N LEU A 530 29.24 5.83 13.05
CA LEU A 530 28.61 6.07 14.36
C LEU A 530 28.45 4.82 15.22
N GLN A 531 28.44 3.64 14.61
CA GLN A 531 28.43 2.36 15.32
C GLN A 531 29.84 1.87 15.67
N GLY A 532 30.90 2.55 15.19
CA GLY A 532 32.29 2.13 15.38
C GLY A 532 32.63 0.85 14.62
N VAL A 533 31.91 0.55 13.54
CA VAL A 533 32.17 -0.65 12.71
C VAL A 533 33.49 -0.50 11.95
N PHE A 534 33.85 0.73 11.60
CA PHE A 534 35.04 1.05 10.82
C PHE A 534 35.99 1.99 11.56
N PRO A 535 37.32 1.81 11.41
CA PRO A 535 38.25 2.91 11.64
C PRO A 535 38.13 3.94 10.51
N VAL A 536 38.59 5.18 10.75
CA VAL A 536 38.45 6.32 9.83
C VAL A 536 39.06 6.03 8.45
N GLU A 537 40.19 5.33 8.42
CA GLU A 537 40.87 4.91 7.19
C GLU A 537 39.98 4.01 6.34
N ARG A 538 39.27 3.08 6.98
CA ARG A 538 38.36 2.17 6.29
C ARG A 538 37.12 2.92 5.79
N THR A 539 36.61 3.88 6.54
CA THR A 539 35.54 4.76 6.05
C THR A 539 35.97 5.52 4.79
N ALA A 540 37.23 5.99 4.73
CA ALA A 540 37.78 6.64 3.54
C ALA A 540 37.92 5.70 2.32
N ASP A 541 38.31 4.45 2.55
CA ASP A 541 38.32 3.42 1.49
C ASP A 541 36.92 3.23 0.90
N HIS A 542 35.91 3.12 1.78
CA HIS A 542 34.52 2.94 1.35
C HIS A 542 33.98 4.16 0.59
N LEU A 543 34.32 5.38 1.02
CA LEU A 543 33.95 6.61 0.31
C LEU A 543 34.62 6.73 -1.06
N SER A 544 35.83 6.19 -1.21
CA SER A 544 36.55 6.20 -2.49
C SER A 544 36.03 5.15 -3.48
N ALA A 545 35.50 4.05 -2.95
CA ALA A 545 34.92 2.96 -3.75
C ALA A 545 33.47 3.22 -4.19
N LEU A 546 32.72 4.01 -3.41
CA LEU A 546 31.40 4.53 -3.78
C LEU A 546 31.52 5.55 -4.91
#